data_AF-A0A6M5IVQ4-F1
#
_entry.id   AF-A0A6M5IVQ4-F1
#
_cell.length_a   1.000
_cell.length_b   1.000
_cell.length_c   1.000
_cell.angle_alpha   90.00
_cell.angle_beta   90.00
_cell.angle_gamma   90.00
#
_symmetry.space_group_name_H-M   'P 1'
#
loop_
_entity.id
_entity.type
_entity.pdbx_description
1 polymer ?
#
loop_
_entity_poly.entity_id
_entity_poly.type
_entity_poly.pdbx_seq_one_letter_code
_entity_poly.pdbx_strand_id
1 'polypeptide(L)'
;MIDLTLPRAGLLALGGVAAVAMLVSALFGAADSAGSAPVTAHPSVPAPAPDGDTIALAPIVAAWPDGYEVTGTKSEPLYVEHITSLRNGDRFTLTIDVESQGQSALGVQHGSVQLEADGRIRWVDGCTKTAAECADDPGLRGFLAQAALLGALQRGVLGPDAVGTARTLHGHAVVCVTDRMLYPDSPPVVEGLDPCFSIATGALLGHWSTPSSAFVGPTLADGLVDRPD
;
A
#
# COMPACT_ATOMS: atom_id res chain seq x y z
N MET A 1 -0.04 -49.51 28.05
CA MET A 1 -0.24 -49.17 29.47
C MET A 1 -1.04 -47.88 29.47
N ILE A 2 -2.32 -48.00 29.82
CA ILE A 2 -3.29 -46.91 29.93
C ILE A 2 -3.21 -46.46 31.38
N ASP A 3 -3.04 -45.16 31.63
CA ASP A 3 -3.34 -44.58 32.92
C ASP A 3 -4.42 -43.50 32.75
N LEU A 4 -5.49 -43.71 33.49
CA LEU A 4 -6.79 -43.06 33.45
C LEU A 4 -6.95 -42.36 34.80
N THR A 5 -6.78 -41.03 34.85
CA THR A 5 -7.17 -40.26 36.03
C THR A 5 -7.79 -38.92 35.63
N LEU A 6 -9.11 -38.86 35.78
CA LEU A 6 -9.94 -37.66 35.99
C LEU A 6 -10.32 -37.64 37.48
N PRO A 7 -10.37 -36.46 38.13
CA PRO A 7 -11.66 -35.95 38.64
C PRO A 7 -11.79 -34.42 38.46
N ARG A 8 -12.94 -33.93 37.96
CA ARG A 8 -14.17 -33.47 38.66
C ARG A 8 -14.08 -32.13 39.43
N ALA A 9 -14.81 -31.17 38.83
CA ALA A 9 -15.93 -30.39 39.41
C ALA A 9 -15.69 -29.20 40.37
N GLY A 10 -16.34 -28.08 40.01
CA GLY A 10 -16.77 -26.99 40.90
C GLY A 10 -17.41 -25.84 40.06
N LEU A 11 -18.72 -25.91 39.75
CA LEU A 11 -19.83 -25.13 40.36
C LEU A 11 -19.63 -23.59 40.34
N LEU A 12 -20.29 -22.86 39.41
CA LEU A 12 -21.61 -22.19 39.54
C LEU A 12 -21.62 -20.92 40.41
N ALA A 13 -21.90 -19.77 39.78
CA ALA A 13 -22.68 -18.70 40.39
C ALA A 13 -23.55 -17.99 39.33
N LEU A 14 -24.86 -18.12 39.52
CA LEU A 14 -25.96 -17.41 38.87
C LEU A 14 -26.31 -16.15 39.68
N GLY A 15 -26.81 -15.12 38.99
CA GLY A 15 -27.57 -14.01 39.57
C GLY A 15 -27.29 -12.71 38.81
N GLY A 16 -28.23 -11.99 38.20
CA GLY A 16 -29.68 -12.03 38.27
C GLY A 16 -30.23 -10.62 38.56
N VAL A 17 -31.13 -10.18 37.67
CA VAL A 17 -32.21 -9.17 37.87
C VAL A 17 -31.92 -7.69 37.62
N ALA A 18 -32.39 -7.27 36.42
CA ALA A 18 -33.26 -6.14 36.08
C ALA A 18 -33.36 -4.88 36.95
N ALA A 19 -33.30 -3.72 36.27
CA ALA A 19 -34.10 -2.55 36.61
C ALA A 19 -34.60 -1.85 35.33
N VAL A 20 -35.92 -1.68 35.27
CA VAL A 20 -36.71 -0.92 34.29
C VAL A 20 -36.90 0.51 34.82
N ALA A 21 -36.74 1.52 33.96
CA ALA A 21 -37.38 2.84 34.07
C ALA A 21 -37.34 3.49 32.67
N MET A 22 -38.44 3.45 31.90
CA MET A 22 -39.47 4.48 31.75
C MET A 22 -39.00 5.88 31.30
N LEU A 23 -39.39 6.18 30.05
CA LEU A 23 -40.07 7.39 29.55
C LEU A 23 -39.35 8.74 29.64
N VAL A 24 -39.11 9.37 28.46
CA VAL A 24 -39.65 10.70 28.11
C VAL A 24 -39.74 10.82 26.58
N SER A 25 -40.95 11.08 26.10
CA SER A 25 -41.23 11.52 24.73
C SER A 25 -40.76 12.96 24.50
N ALA A 26 -40.07 13.21 23.40
CA ALA A 26 -40.01 14.55 22.81
C ALA A 26 -40.13 14.42 21.29
N LEU A 27 -41.34 14.75 20.79
CA LEU A 27 -41.55 15.11 19.40
C LEU A 27 -40.74 16.38 19.12
N PHE A 28 -39.81 16.33 18.18
CA PHE A 28 -39.31 17.51 17.48
C PHE A 28 -39.31 17.24 15.98
N GLY A 29 -39.83 18.22 15.25
CA GLY A 29 -40.37 18.09 13.90
C GLY A 29 -39.36 17.67 12.84
N ALA A 30 -39.86 16.87 11.90
CA ALA A 30 -39.26 16.71 10.59
C ALA A 30 -39.38 18.05 9.84
N ALA A 31 -38.31 18.84 9.85
CA ALA A 31 -38.08 19.82 8.80
C ALA A 31 -37.42 19.07 7.64
N ASP A 32 -38.19 18.83 6.58
CA ASP A 32 -37.69 18.42 5.26
C ASP A 32 -36.75 19.50 4.72
N SER A 33 -35.51 19.45 5.19
CA SER A 33 -34.40 20.15 4.57
C SER A 33 -33.84 19.15 3.55
N ALA A 34 -34.30 19.26 2.30
CA ALA A 34 -33.59 18.71 1.15
C ALA A 34 -32.24 19.44 1.03
N GLY A 35 -31.33 19.16 1.96
CA GLY A 35 -29.95 19.58 1.90
C GLY A 35 -29.31 18.78 0.79
N SER A 36 -29.13 19.41 -0.37
CA SER A 36 -28.17 18.93 -1.36
C SER A 36 -26.85 18.73 -0.61
N ALA A 37 -26.51 17.46 -0.34
CA ALA A 37 -25.19 17.12 0.16
C ALA A 37 -24.19 17.78 -0.81
N PRO A 38 -23.18 18.52 -0.31
CA PRO A 38 -22.15 19.04 -1.17
C PRO A 38 -21.57 17.82 -1.89
N VAL A 39 -21.69 17.78 -3.21
CA VAL A 39 -20.95 16.85 -4.04
C VAL A 39 -19.50 17.21 -3.74
N THR A 40 -18.84 16.39 -2.90
CA THR A 40 -17.41 16.45 -2.71
C THR A 40 -16.83 16.27 -4.09
N ALA A 41 -16.39 17.37 -4.69
CA ALA A 41 -15.68 17.32 -5.95
C ALA A 41 -14.50 16.38 -5.73
N HIS A 42 -14.52 15.21 -6.37
CA HIS A 42 -13.37 14.34 -6.38
C HIS A 42 -12.20 15.18 -6.91
N PRO A 43 -11.05 15.22 -6.22
CA PRO A 43 -9.89 15.91 -6.72
C PRO A 43 -9.60 15.38 -8.11
N SER A 44 -9.70 16.25 -9.11
CA SER A 44 -9.41 15.92 -10.50
C SER A 44 -7.94 15.53 -10.59
N VAL A 45 -7.67 14.36 -11.18
CA VAL A 45 -6.32 13.86 -11.43
C VAL A 45 -5.52 14.96 -12.15
N PRO A 46 -4.34 15.35 -11.64
CA PRO A 46 -3.54 16.39 -12.28
C PRO A 46 -3.27 16.03 -13.74
N ALA A 47 -3.28 17.05 -14.60
CA ALA A 47 -2.97 16.86 -16.02
C ALA A 47 -1.58 16.22 -16.16
N PRO A 48 -1.38 15.34 -17.18
CA PRO A 48 -0.09 14.71 -17.40
C PRO A 48 1.01 15.77 -17.57
N ALA A 49 2.02 15.67 -16.72
CA ALA A 49 3.21 16.51 -16.81
C ALA A 49 4.22 15.90 -17.80
N PRO A 50 4.97 16.72 -18.55
CA PRO A 50 6.08 16.25 -19.38
C PRO A 50 7.09 15.39 -18.61
N ASP A 51 7.65 14.40 -19.29
CA ASP A 51 8.69 13.54 -18.72
C ASP A 51 9.91 14.36 -18.26
N GLY A 52 10.28 14.18 -17.00
CA GLY A 52 11.37 14.91 -16.35
C GLY A 52 10.94 16.15 -15.57
N ASP A 53 9.69 16.59 -15.70
CA ASP A 53 9.20 17.74 -14.95
C ASP A 53 9.07 17.43 -13.45
N THR A 54 9.30 18.45 -12.64
CA THR A 54 9.04 18.41 -11.20
C THR A 54 7.54 18.53 -10.94
N ILE A 55 6.98 17.65 -10.12
CA ILE A 55 5.56 17.65 -9.77
C ILE A 55 5.37 17.60 -8.25
N ALA A 56 4.42 18.39 -7.73
CA ALA A 56 4.09 18.39 -6.31
C ALA A 56 3.40 17.09 -5.91
N LEU A 57 3.88 16.44 -4.83
CA LEU A 57 3.34 15.15 -4.39
C LEU A 57 2.01 15.29 -3.65
N ALA A 58 1.85 16.31 -2.82
CA ALA A 58 0.67 16.49 -1.98
C ALA A 58 -0.67 16.36 -2.74
N PRO A 59 -0.91 17.05 -3.87
CA PRO A 59 -2.17 16.91 -4.61
C PRO A 59 -2.34 15.52 -5.27
N ILE A 60 -1.25 14.86 -5.65
CA ILE A 60 -1.29 13.51 -6.23
C ILE A 60 -1.71 12.50 -5.16
N VAL A 61 -1.01 12.52 -4.03
CA VAL A 61 -1.24 11.55 -2.95
C VAL A 61 -2.63 11.72 -2.33
N ALA A 62 -3.10 12.97 -2.19
CA ALA A 62 -4.45 13.26 -1.71
C ALA A 62 -5.56 12.75 -2.66
N ALA A 63 -5.24 12.47 -3.93
CA ALA A 63 -6.18 11.94 -4.91
C ALA A 63 -6.16 10.41 -5.03
N TRP A 64 -5.22 9.71 -4.36
CA TRP A 64 -5.13 8.26 -4.46
C TRP A 64 -6.29 7.55 -3.79
N PRO A 65 -6.84 6.50 -4.42
CA PRO A 65 -7.90 5.69 -3.83
C PRO A 65 -7.35 4.87 -2.66
N ASP A 66 -8.23 4.54 -1.72
CA ASP A 66 -7.91 3.62 -0.62
C ASP A 66 -7.90 2.14 -1.05
N GLY A 67 -8.23 1.85 -2.30
CA GLY A 67 -8.17 0.51 -2.90
C GLY A 67 -7.68 0.54 -4.34
N TYR A 68 -6.91 -0.46 -4.72
CA TYR A 68 -6.54 -0.71 -6.11
C TYR A 68 -6.13 -2.17 -6.30
N GLU A 69 -6.19 -2.58 -7.57
CA GLU A 69 -5.52 -3.76 -8.09
C GLU A 69 -4.58 -3.38 -9.24
N VAL A 70 -3.33 -3.82 -9.13
CA VAL A 70 -2.35 -3.79 -10.19
C VAL A 70 -1.95 -5.20 -10.56
N THR A 71 -2.09 -5.54 -11.84
CA THR A 71 -1.60 -6.79 -12.40
C THR A 71 -0.62 -6.50 -13.52
N GLY A 72 0.46 -7.27 -13.60
CA GLY A 72 1.41 -7.16 -14.70
C GLY A 72 2.42 -8.30 -14.68
N THR A 73 3.40 -8.21 -15.56
CA THR A 73 4.52 -9.16 -15.58
C THR A 73 5.84 -8.44 -15.43
N LYS A 74 6.86 -9.17 -14.96
CA LYS A 74 8.26 -8.75 -15.02
C LYS A 74 9.06 -9.92 -15.57
N SER A 75 9.87 -9.66 -16.60
CA SER A 75 10.68 -10.69 -17.23
C SER A 75 12.14 -10.57 -16.79
N GLU A 76 12.69 -11.70 -16.36
CA GLU A 76 14.10 -11.89 -16.07
C GLU A 76 14.67 -12.89 -17.09
N PRO A 77 15.99 -12.97 -17.29
CA PRO A 77 16.56 -13.83 -18.33
C PRO A 77 16.13 -15.31 -18.27
N LEU A 78 15.74 -15.81 -17.09
CA LEU A 78 15.42 -17.21 -16.85
C LEU A 78 13.95 -17.48 -16.43
N TYR A 79 13.16 -16.45 -16.12
CA TYR A 79 11.80 -16.60 -15.61
C TYR A 79 10.95 -15.37 -15.86
N VAL A 80 9.64 -15.53 -15.77
CA VAL A 80 8.65 -14.47 -15.77
C VAL A 80 7.96 -14.47 -14.42
N GLU A 81 7.82 -13.29 -13.84
CA GLU A 81 7.05 -13.03 -12.64
C GLU A 81 5.70 -12.48 -13.07
N HIS A 82 4.60 -13.14 -12.69
CA HIS A 82 3.25 -12.61 -12.78
C HIS A 82 2.92 -11.97 -11.44
N ILE A 83 2.72 -10.66 -11.45
CA ILE A 83 2.67 -9.85 -10.24
C ILE A 83 1.26 -9.31 -10.07
N THR A 84 0.70 -9.50 -8.88
CA THR A 84 -0.52 -8.85 -8.42
C THR A 84 -0.20 -8.05 -7.16
N SER A 85 -0.39 -6.73 -7.21
CA SER A 85 -0.29 -5.81 -6.07
C SER A 85 -1.67 -5.26 -5.76
N LEU A 86 -2.09 -5.35 -4.50
CA LEU A 86 -3.38 -4.86 -4.03
C LEU A 86 -3.17 -3.90 -2.86
N ARG A 87 -4.06 -2.91 -2.77
CA ARG A 87 -4.27 -2.12 -1.55
C ARG A 87 -5.72 -2.26 -1.11
N ASN A 88 -5.93 -2.41 0.19
CA ASN A 88 -7.24 -2.30 0.83
C ASN A 88 -7.09 -1.51 2.13
N GLY A 89 -7.45 -0.23 2.07
CA GLY A 89 -7.20 0.75 3.12
C GLY A 89 -5.71 0.87 3.39
N ASP A 90 -5.31 0.48 4.60
CA ASP A 90 -3.94 0.53 5.08
C ASP A 90 -3.16 -0.79 4.90
N ARG A 91 -3.79 -1.80 4.29
CA ARG A 91 -3.14 -3.08 4.00
C ARG A 91 -2.70 -3.16 2.54
N PHE A 92 -1.44 -3.55 2.36
CA PHE A 92 -0.82 -3.76 1.05
C PHE A 92 -0.44 -5.24 0.94
N THR A 93 -0.76 -5.85 -0.20
CA THR A 93 -0.45 -7.25 -0.47
C THR A 93 0.16 -7.40 -1.85
N LEU A 94 1.13 -8.29 -1.94
CA LEU A 94 1.85 -8.63 -3.14
C LEU A 94 1.81 -10.15 -3.30
N THR A 95 1.42 -10.61 -4.49
CA THR A 95 1.58 -12.00 -4.92
C THR A 95 2.41 -12.02 -6.18
N ILE A 96 3.38 -12.92 -6.23
CA ILE A 96 4.25 -13.14 -7.39
C ILE A 96 4.25 -14.61 -7.73
N ASP A 97 3.59 -14.98 -8.83
CA ASP A 97 3.69 -16.32 -9.41
C ASP A 97 4.89 -16.35 -10.36
N VAL A 98 5.84 -17.25 -10.13
CA VAL A 98 7.07 -17.33 -10.92
C VAL A 98 6.99 -18.52 -11.88
N GLU A 99 7.20 -18.25 -13.17
CA GLU A 99 7.20 -19.24 -14.25
C GLU A 99 8.56 -19.26 -14.95
N SER A 100 9.14 -20.44 -15.16
CA SER A 100 10.38 -20.57 -15.96
C SER A 100 10.13 -20.31 -17.45
N GLN A 101 11.19 -20.04 -18.22
CA GLN A 101 11.09 -19.94 -19.70
C GLN A 101 10.53 -21.22 -20.37
N GLY A 102 10.58 -22.37 -19.69
CA GLY A 102 9.97 -23.63 -20.13
C GLY A 102 8.53 -23.83 -19.65
N GLN A 103 7.90 -22.78 -19.15
CA GLN A 103 6.53 -22.75 -18.62
C GLN A 103 6.26 -23.65 -17.40
N SER A 104 7.32 -24.09 -16.72
CA SER A 104 7.21 -24.77 -15.45
C SER A 104 7.05 -23.75 -14.32
N ALA A 105 6.05 -23.94 -13.47
CA ALA A 105 5.89 -23.16 -12.25
C ALA A 105 7.10 -23.34 -11.31
N LEU A 106 7.65 -22.24 -10.84
CA LEU A 106 8.79 -22.18 -9.91
C LEU A 106 8.37 -21.84 -8.47
N GLY A 107 7.11 -21.46 -8.27
CA GLY A 107 6.53 -21.22 -6.96
C GLY A 107 5.76 -19.89 -6.92
N VAL A 108 5.19 -19.63 -5.75
CA VAL A 108 4.44 -18.40 -5.47
C VAL A 108 5.10 -17.71 -4.28
N GLN A 109 5.34 -16.42 -4.41
CA GLN A 109 5.82 -15.57 -3.34
C GLN A 109 4.69 -14.66 -2.88
N HIS A 110 4.58 -14.47 -1.57
CA HIS A 110 3.63 -13.56 -0.97
C HIS A 110 4.36 -12.56 -0.09
N GLY A 111 3.87 -11.32 -0.10
CA GLY A 111 4.29 -10.27 0.82
C GLY A 111 3.09 -9.47 1.26
N SER A 112 3.02 -9.11 2.54
CA SER A 112 1.98 -8.22 3.03
C SER A 112 2.50 -7.32 4.12
N VAL A 113 2.15 -6.04 4.03
CA VAL A 113 2.45 -5.05 5.05
C VAL A 113 1.18 -4.29 5.45
N GLN A 114 1.18 -3.82 6.68
CA GLN A 114 0.16 -2.97 7.27
C GLN A 114 0.80 -1.61 7.57
N LEU A 115 0.22 -0.54 7.03
CA LEU A 115 0.49 0.82 7.49
C LEU A 115 -0.27 1.02 8.81
N GLU A 116 0.44 1.40 9.86
CA GLU A 116 -0.12 1.59 11.19
C GLU A 116 -0.50 3.07 11.41
N ALA A 117 -1.31 3.35 12.44
CA ALA A 117 -1.81 4.70 12.72
C ALA A 117 -0.74 5.72 13.11
N ASP A 118 0.47 5.28 13.47
CA ASP A 118 1.64 6.14 13.71
C ASP A 118 2.51 6.34 12.46
N GLY A 119 2.08 5.81 11.31
CA GLY A 119 2.79 5.84 10.04
C GLY A 119 3.93 4.83 9.94
N ARG A 120 4.13 3.94 10.93
CA ARG A 120 5.08 2.82 10.80
C ARG A 120 4.50 1.70 9.96
N ILE A 121 5.39 0.87 9.42
CA ILE A 121 4.98 -0.27 8.60
C ILE A 121 5.29 -1.56 9.33
N ARG A 122 4.27 -2.39 9.53
CA ARG A 122 4.43 -3.73 10.08
C ARG A 122 4.29 -4.76 8.96
N TRP A 123 5.28 -5.63 8.84
CA TRP A 123 5.13 -6.84 8.03
C TRP A 123 4.09 -7.78 8.65
N VAL A 124 3.14 -8.22 7.82
CA VAL A 124 2.12 -9.20 8.17
C VAL A 124 2.53 -10.59 7.68
N ASP A 125 3.13 -10.67 6.49
CA ASP A 125 3.61 -11.91 5.88
C ASP A 125 4.73 -11.64 4.87
N GLY A 126 5.58 -12.64 4.60
CA GLY A 126 6.60 -12.58 3.55
C GLY A 126 7.91 -11.88 3.93
N CYS A 127 8.07 -11.38 5.16
CA CYS A 127 9.34 -10.84 5.61
C CYS A 127 10.34 -11.97 5.91
N THR A 128 11.51 -11.93 5.27
CA THR A 128 12.56 -12.96 5.42
C THR A 128 13.64 -12.58 6.45
N LYS A 129 13.51 -11.42 7.08
CA LYS A 129 14.44 -10.89 8.09
C LYS A 129 14.00 -11.31 9.50
N THR A 130 14.75 -10.90 10.52
CA THR A 130 14.31 -11.09 11.92
C THR A 130 13.08 -10.23 12.24
N ALA A 131 12.29 -10.64 13.23
CA ALA A 131 11.11 -9.88 13.64
C ALA A 131 11.41 -8.42 14.00
N ALA A 132 12.59 -8.13 14.56
CA ALA A 132 13.04 -6.77 14.87
C ALA A 132 13.29 -5.94 13.60
N GLU A 133 13.92 -6.54 12.58
CA GLU A 133 14.17 -5.90 11.29
C GLU A 133 12.88 -5.70 10.48
N CYS A 134 11.88 -6.55 10.69
CA CYS A 134 10.56 -6.44 10.05
C CYS A 134 9.61 -5.44 10.74
N ALA A 135 9.99 -4.84 11.87
CA ALA A 135 9.07 -4.02 12.67
C ALA A 135 8.88 -2.57 12.16
N ASP A 136 9.71 -2.11 11.24
CA ASP A 136 9.58 -0.86 10.46
C ASP A 136 10.73 -0.84 9.44
N ASP A 137 10.73 -1.80 8.52
CA ASP A 137 11.89 -2.11 7.68
C ASP A 137 12.27 -0.92 6.77
N PRO A 138 13.37 -0.19 7.03
CA PRO A 138 13.78 0.93 6.18
C PRO A 138 14.21 0.47 4.79
N GLY A 139 14.40 -0.84 4.60
CA GLY A 139 14.65 -1.48 3.32
C GLY A 139 13.40 -1.93 2.57
N LEU A 140 12.18 -1.62 3.04
CA LEU A 140 10.95 -1.93 2.31
C LEU A 140 10.93 -1.18 0.98
N ARG A 141 11.17 -1.90 -0.12
CA ARG A 141 11.16 -1.40 -1.50
C ARG A 141 10.38 -2.37 -2.39
N GLY A 142 10.34 -2.13 -3.69
CA GLY A 142 9.54 -2.95 -4.58
C GLY A 142 8.05 -2.60 -4.49
N PHE A 143 7.19 -3.54 -4.90
CA PHE A 143 5.77 -3.30 -5.11
C PHE A 143 4.95 -2.95 -3.84
N LEU A 144 5.58 -2.96 -2.66
CA LEU A 144 4.99 -2.54 -1.39
C LEU A 144 5.44 -1.13 -0.94
N ALA A 145 6.26 -0.43 -1.75
CA ALA A 145 6.86 0.85 -1.38
C ALA A 145 5.84 1.99 -1.17
N GLN A 146 4.60 1.86 -1.66
CA GLN A 146 3.58 2.89 -1.42
C GLN A 146 3.26 3.02 0.07
N ALA A 147 3.27 1.91 0.83
CA ALA A 147 3.11 1.95 2.28
C ALA A 147 4.17 2.85 2.94
N ALA A 148 5.41 2.82 2.43
CA ALA A 148 6.50 3.66 2.93
C ALA A 148 6.32 5.13 2.58
N LEU A 149 5.82 5.44 1.39
CA LEU A 149 5.52 6.81 1.00
C LEU A 149 4.39 7.42 1.86
N LEU A 150 3.31 6.67 2.04
CA LEU A 150 2.18 7.10 2.88
C LEU A 150 2.61 7.22 4.35
N GLY A 151 3.39 6.26 4.86
CA GLY A 151 3.96 6.33 6.20
C GLY A 151 4.87 7.55 6.39
N ALA A 152 5.71 7.89 5.41
CA ALA A 152 6.56 9.08 5.47
C ALA A 152 5.74 10.38 5.49
N LEU A 153 4.62 10.45 4.77
CA LEU A 153 3.68 11.57 4.86
C LEU A 153 3.00 11.65 6.23
N GLN A 154 2.52 10.51 6.73
CA GLN A 154 1.82 10.43 8.02
C GLN A 154 2.72 10.81 9.20
N ARG A 155 4.01 10.45 9.15
CA ARG A 155 5.02 10.88 10.13
C ARG A 155 5.48 12.33 9.95
N GLY A 156 5.00 13.03 8.91
CA GLY A 156 5.40 14.41 8.60
C GLY A 156 6.85 14.54 8.10
N VAL A 157 7.45 13.42 7.69
CA VAL A 157 8.80 13.38 7.13
C VAL A 157 8.81 13.97 5.71
N LEU A 158 7.74 13.71 4.96
CA LEU A 158 7.48 14.38 3.69
C LEU A 158 6.64 15.62 3.95
N GLY A 159 7.29 16.77 3.81
CA GLY A 159 6.66 18.07 3.94
C GLY A 159 5.63 18.34 2.83
N PRO A 160 4.79 19.38 3.00
CA PRO A 160 3.75 19.74 2.02
C PRO A 160 4.33 20.14 0.66
N ASP A 161 5.57 20.63 0.63
CA ASP A 161 6.29 21.03 -0.58
C ASP A 161 7.13 19.89 -1.18
N ALA A 162 6.91 18.64 -0.74
CA ALA A 162 7.59 17.49 -1.31
C ALA A 162 7.25 17.34 -2.80
N VAL A 163 8.28 17.10 -3.61
CA VAL A 163 8.17 16.97 -5.06
C VAL A 163 8.72 15.63 -5.54
N GLY A 164 8.16 15.14 -6.64
CA GLY A 164 8.70 14.03 -7.41
C GLY A 164 9.04 14.45 -8.83
N THR A 165 9.51 13.50 -9.63
CA THR A 165 9.77 13.67 -11.06
C THR A 165 8.73 12.91 -11.86
N ALA A 166 8.04 13.60 -12.76
CA ALA A 166 7.09 12.98 -13.69
C ALA A 166 7.84 12.11 -14.70
N ARG A 167 7.31 10.90 -14.97
CA ARG A 167 7.81 9.98 -15.99
C ARG A 167 6.64 9.23 -16.63
N THR A 168 6.91 8.61 -17.76
CA THR A 168 5.98 7.70 -18.42
C THR A 168 6.54 6.29 -18.46
N LEU A 169 5.82 5.31 -17.88
CA LEU A 169 6.14 3.89 -17.96
C LEU A 169 5.09 3.19 -18.80
N HIS A 170 5.44 2.72 -19.99
CA HIS A 170 4.53 1.95 -20.87
C HIS A 170 3.15 2.62 -21.09
N GLY A 171 3.13 3.96 -21.18
CA GLY A 171 1.89 4.74 -21.35
C GLY A 171 1.19 5.14 -20.04
N HIS A 172 1.67 4.66 -18.88
CA HIS A 172 1.19 5.06 -17.56
C HIS A 172 1.98 6.25 -17.04
N ALA A 173 1.27 7.29 -16.59
CA ALA A 173 1.89 8.44 -15.93
C ALA A 173 2.28 8.06 -14.51
N VAL A 174 3.56 8.20 -14.19
CA VAL A 174 4.11 7.89 -12.87
C VAL A 174 4.85 9.09 -12.29
N VAL A 175 4.92 9.13 -10.97
CA VAL A 175 5.75 10.06 -10.22
C VAL A 175 6.83 9.30 -9.47
N CYS A 176 8.09 9.60 -9.78
CA CYS A 176 9.25 9.03 -9.12
C CYS A 176 9.69 9.91 -7.96
N VAL A 177 9.96 9.32 -6.81
CA VAL A 177 10.50 10.02 -5.63
C VAL A 177 11.86 9.43 -5.30
N THR A 178 12.76 10.23 -4.73
CA THR A 178 14.06 9.68 -4.34
C THR A 178 13.90 8.64 -3.25
N ASP A 179 14.70 7.58 -3.23
CA ASP A 179 14.65 6.55 -2.19
C ASP A 179 14.71 7.15 -0.76
N ARG A 180 15.57 8.17 -0.59
CA ARG A 180 15.76 8.91 0.68
C ARG A 180 14.49 9.60 1.17
N MET A 181 13.54 9.92 0.29
CA MET A 181 12.26 10.50 0.71
C MET A 181 11.40 9.54 1.52
N LEU A 182 11.57 8.22 1.35
CA LEU A 182 10.82 7.21 2.10
C LEU A 182 11.39 7.02 3.51
N TYR A 183 12.72 7.05 3.64
CA TYR A 183 13.44 6.87 4.89
C TYR A 183 14.69 7.78 4.92
N PRO A 184 14.57 9.06 5.31
CA PRO A 184 15.66 10.03 5.20
C PRO A 184 16.83 9.76 6.14
N ASP A 185 16.57 9.09 7.25
CA ASP A 185 17.56 8.73 8.26
C ASP A 185 18.27 7.41 7.94
N SER A 186 17.95 6.79 6.80
CA SER A 186 18.56 5.54 6.33
C SER A 186 19.29 5.76 5.00
N PRO A 187 20.41 5.06 4.77
CA PRO A 187 21.00 4.97 3.44
C PRO A 187 19.98 4.40 2.43
N PRO A 188 20.03 4.81 1.16
CA PRO A 188 19.18 4.19 0.17
C PRO A 188 19.57 2.73 -0.04
N VAL A 189 18.58 1.89 -0.37
CA VAL A 189 18.81 0.45 -0.58
C VAL A 189 19.68 0.22 -1.82
N VAL A 190 19.43 0.98 -2.87
CA VAL A 190 20.25 1.04 -4.09
C VAL A 190 20.40 2.50 -4.48
N GLU A 191 21.64 2.99 -4.51
CA GLU A 191 21.93 4.37 -4.89
C GLU A 191 21.44 4.67 -6.32
N GLY A 192 20.67 5.75 -6.46
CA GLY A 192 20.15 6.23 -7.74
C GLY A 192 19.03 5.39 -8.34
N LEU A 193 18.39 4.49 -7.57
CA LEU A 193 17.22 3.73 -7.98
C LEU A 193 15.97 4.22 -7.26
N ASP A 194 15.15 5.00 -7.96
CA ASP A 194 14.04 5.74 -7.39
C ASP A 194 12.70 5.04 -7.64
N PRO A 195 11.87 4.78 -6.61
CA PRO A 195 10.55 4.19 -6.80
C PRO A 195 9.60 5.15 -7.52
N CYS A 196 8.84 4.61 -8.49
CA CYS A 196 7.89 5.35 -9.30
C CYS A 196 6.46 4.81 -9.13
N PHE A 197 5.57 5.70 -8.70
CA PHE A 197 4.20 5.39 -8.35
C PHE A 197 3.25 5.86 -9.44
N SER A 198 2.24 5.06 -9.77
CA SER A 198 1.14 5.48 -10.62
C SER A 198 0.52 6.77 -10.07
N ILE A 199 0.36 7.78 -10.92
CA ILE A 199 -0.36 8.98 -10.52
C ILE A 199 -1.84 8.66 -10.22
N ALA A 200 -2.41 7.64 -10.87
CA ALA A 200 -3.82 7.29 -10.75
C ALA A 200 -4.15 6.50 -9.47
N THR A 201 -3.31 5.52 -9.11
CA THR A 201 -3.59 4.58 -8.00
C THR A 201 -2.61 4.71 -6.83
N GLY A 202 -1.44 5.30 -7.08
CA GLY A 202 -0.32 5.32 -6.15
C GLY A 202 0.46 4.02 -6.04
N ALA A 203 0.03 2.97 -6.73
CA ALA A 203 0.76 1.71 -6.77
C ALA A 203 2.15 1.90 -7.38
N LEU A 204 3.17 1.23 -6.85
CA LEU A 204 4.47 1.21 -7.50
C LEU A 204 4.37 0.40 -8.80
N LEU A 205 4.74 1.02 -9.93
CA LEU A 205 4.78 0.35 -11.24
C LEU A 205 6.21 0.05 -11.69
N GLY A 206 7.19 0.84 -11.22
CA GLY A 206 8.58 0.64 -11.58
C GLY A 206 9.57 1.41 -10.73
N HIS A 207 10.86 1.24 -11.05
CA HIS A 207 11.93 2.04 -10.48
C HIS A 207 12.74 2.69 -11.59
N TRP A 208 12.96 4.00 -11.46
CA TRP A 208 13.80 4.76 -12.36
C TRP A 208 15.25 4.75 -11.87
N SER A 209 16.16 4.26 -12.69
CA SER A 209 17.59 4.37 -12.43
C SER A 209 18.12 5.67 -13.04
N THR A 210 18.54 6.59 -12.18
CA THR A 210 19.23 7.81 -12.59
C THR A 210 20.54 7.52 -13.34
N PRO A 211 21.41 6.58 -12.88
CA PRO A 211 22.65 6.26 -13.60
C PRO A 211 22.44 5.74 -15.02
N SER A 212 21.41 4.93 -15.27
CA SER A 212 21.14 4.37 -16.60
C SER A 212 20.10 5.14 -17.40
N SER A 213 19.45 6.14 -16.79
CA SER A 213 18.32 6.87 -17.39
C SER A 213 17.25 5.93 -17.96
N ALA A 214 16.89 4.90 -17.19
CA ALA A 214 15.94 3.88 -17.62
C ALA A 214 15.18 3.29 -16.44
N PHE A 215 14.01 2.72 -16.70
CA PHE A 215 13.33 1.87 -15.74
C PHE A 215 14.02 0.52 -15.61
N VAL A 216 14.36 0.12 -14.39
CA VAL A 216 15.07 -1.14 -14.08
C VAL A 216 14.59 -1.71 -12.73
N GLY A 217 15.07 -2.90 -12.35
CA GLY A 217 14.73 -3.50 -11.05
C GLY A 217 13.27 -3.95 -10.99
N PRO A 218 12.56 -3.76 -9.85
CA PRO A 218 11.14 -4.09 -9.73
C PRO A 218 10.30 -3.13 -10.60
N THR A 219 10.17 -3.47 -11.88
CA THR A 219 9.45 -2.73 -12.92
C THR A 219 8.58 -3.68 -13.71
N LEU A 220 7.29 -3.33 -13.84
CA LEU A 220 6.34 -4.07 -14.67
C LEU A 220 6.58 -3.78 -16.15
N ALA A 221 6.43 -4.82 -16.96
CA ALA A 221 6.50 -4.76 -18.42
C ALA A 221 5.25 -4.09 -19.01
N ASP A 222 5.31 -3.84 -20.32
CA ASP A 222 4.18 -3.38 -21.11
C ASP A 222 2.98 -4.34 -20.99
N GLY A 223 1.76 -3.80 -21.09
CA GLY A 223 0.52 -4.54 -20.88
C GLY A 223 0.09 -4.68 -19.42
N LEU A 224 0.77 -4.01 -18.48
CA LEU A 224 0.29 -3.87 -17.10
C LEU A 224 -1.09 -3.19 -17.05
N VAL A 225 -1.82 -3.47 -15.98
CA VAL A 225 -3.12 -2.85 -15.69
C VAL A 225 -3.10 -2.34 -14.27
N ASP A 226 -3.33 -1.05 -14.06
CA ASP A 226 -3.51 -0.45 -12.74
C ASP A 226 -4.87 0.24 -12.63
N ARG A 227 -5.74 -0.26 -11.75
CA ARG A 227 -7.12 0.23 -11.62
C ARG A 227 -7.45 0.54 -10.17
N PRO A 228 -8.12 1.68 -9.89
CA PRO A 228 -8.82 1.87 -8.63
C PRO A 228 -9.90 0.80 -8.45
N ASP A 229 -10.10 0.36 -7.21
CA ASP A 229 -11.20 -0.53 -6.81
C ASP A 229 -12.50 0.22 -6.52
#